data_AF-A0A4S9TPJ6-F1
#
_entry.id   AF-A0A4S9TPJ6-F1
#
_cell.length_a   1.000
_cell.length_b   1.000
_cell.length_c   1.000
_cell.angle_alpha   90.00
_cell.angle_beta   90.00
_cell.angle_gamma   90.00
#
_symmetry.space_group_name_H-M   'P 1'
#
loop_
_entity.id
_entity.type
_entity.pdbx_description
1 polymer ?
#
loop_
_entity_poly.entity_id
_entity_poly.type
_entity_poly.pdbx_seq_one_letter_code
_entity_poly.pdbx_strand_id
1 'polypeptide(L)'
;MAMDDAVDGGCYSGTSSRMPTPLFGRRQPRSLTALPNESPHEHQQNVLLSRIITNVEKLNEAVMMLNKSLQEININNMDVELVAQMFKNYQSNVLFHLEATDNLRAAS
;
A
#
# COMPACT_ATOMS: atom_id res chain seq x y z
N MET A 1 -31.23 -19.39 -62.22
CA MET A 1 -30.23 -19.86 -63.19
C MET A 1 -28.89 -19.92 -62.50
N ALA A 2 -28.55 -21.07 -61.92
CA ALA A 2 -27.19 -21.51 -61.60
C ALA A 2 -27.26 -22.92 -60.96
N MET A 3 -27.09 -23.92 -61.83
CA MET A 3 -26.42 -25.22 -61.61
C MET A 3 -26.91 -26.14 -60.49
N ASP A 4 -27.78 -27.07 -60.88
CA ASP A 4 -27.70 -28.47 -60.48
C ASP A 4 -26.35 -29.07 -60.93
N ASP A 5 -25.69 -29.84 -60.09
CA ASP A 5 -25.31 -31.22 -60.44
C ASP A 5 -24.89 -32.03 -59.22
N ALA A 6 -25.46 -33.23 -59.18
CA ALA A 6 -25.51 -34.17 -58.08
C ALA A 6 -24.22 -35.00 -57.96
N VAL A 7 -23.81 -35.27 -56.71
CA VAL A 7 -23.02 -36.47 -56.41
C VAL A 7 -23.97 -37.49 -55.82
N ASP A 8 -24.39 -38.41 -56.69
CA ASP A 8 -24.97 -39.70 -56.38
C ASP A 8 -23.90 -40.59 -55.70
N GLY A 9 -24.34 -41.37 -54.71
CA GLY A 9 -23.45 -42.18 -53.88
C GLY A 9 -24.16 -42.81 -52.69
N GLY A 10 -25.41 -43.23 -52.85
CA GLY A 10 -26.01 -44.20 -51.94
C GLY A 10 -25.63 -45.61 -52.36
N CYS A 11 -25.20 -46.46 -51.43
CA CYS A 11 -25.56 -47.88 -51.40
C CYS A 11 -25.17 -48.57 -50.06
N TYR A 12 -26.20 -48.82 -49.25
CA TYR A 12 -26.49 -50.01 -48.43
C TYR A 12 -25.38 -50.64 -47.55
N SER A 13 -25.66 -50.89 -46.26
CA SER A 13 -26.39 -52.11 -45.88
C SER A 13 -26.84 -52.08 -44.42
N GLY A 14 -27.93 -52.79 -44.15
CA GLY A 14 -28.77 -52.64 -42.96
C GLY A 14 -28.21 -53.18 -41.64
N THR A 15 -28.90 -52.82 -40.57
CA THR A 15 -29.62 -53.78 -39.72
C THR A 15 -30.64 -53.03 -38.88
N SER A 16 -31.87 -53.55 -38.90
CA SER A 16 -32.95 -53.16 -38.01
C SER A 16 -32.67 -53.71 -36.61
N SER A 17 -32.49 -52.84 -35.62
CA SER A 17 -32.90 -53.08 -34.24
C SER A 17 -33.12 -51.73 -33.57
N ARG A 18 -34.39 -51.33 -33.52
CA ARG A 18 -34.87 -50.13 -32.84
C ARG A 18 -34.74 -50.34 -31.33
N MET A 19 -33.63 -49.91 -30.74
CA MET A 19 -33.50 -49.79 -29.28
C MET A 19 -34.27 -48.55 -28.80
N PRO A 20 -35.14 -48.65 -27.78
CA PRO A 20 -35.75 -47.47 -27.18
C PRO A 20 -34.67 -46.66 -26.46
N THR A 21 -34.58 -45.37 -26.77
CA THR A 21 -33.79 -44.40 -26.03
C THR A 21 -34.29 -44.34 -24.59
N PRO A 22 -33.44 -44.53 -23.55
CA PRO A 22 -33.84 -44.21 -22.20
C PRO A 22 -33.96 -42.68 -22.08
N LEU A 23 -35.21 -42.21 -21.95
CA LEU A 23 -35.52 -40.86 -21.51
C LEU A 23 -35.15 -40.74 -20.02
N PHE A 24 -33.88 -40.53 -19.70
CA PHE A 24 -33.52 -40.15 -18.33
C PHE A 24 -32.32 -39.20 -18.30
N GLY A 25 -32.60 -37.99 -17.82
CA GLY A 25 -31.60 -37.00 -17.43
C GLY A 25 -31.20 -36.05 -18.55
N ARG A 26 -32.00 -35.00 -18.77
CA ARG A 26 -31.44 -33.71 -19.21
C ARG A 26 -30.34 -33.34 -18.21
N ARG A 27 -29.07 -33.62 -18.50
CA ARG A 27 -27.96 -32.91 -17.86
C ARG A 27 -28.11 -31.46 -18.31
N GLN A 28 -28.68 -30.64 -17.44
CA GLN A 28 -28.62 -29.18 -17.59
C GLN A 28 -27.15 -28.80 -17.82
N PRO A 29 -26.84 -27.91 -18.77
CA PRO A 29 -25.51 -27.33 -18.82
C PRO A 29 -25.27 -26.68 -17.46
N ARG A 30 -24.20 -27.08 -16.78
CA ARG A 30 -23.74 -26.35 -15.59
C ARG A 30 -23.60 -24.90 -16.00
N SER A 31 -24.44 -24.03 -15.46
CA SER A 31 -24.26 -22.59 -15.55
C SER A 31 -22.88 -22.29 -14.99
N LEU A 32 -21.95 -21.92 -15.87
CA LEU A 32 -20.58 -21.58 -15.51
C LEU A 32 -20.56 -20.16 -14.90
N THR A 33 -21.25 -20.00 -13.78
CA THR A 33 -21.21 -18.80 -12.94
C THR A 33 -21.20 -19.28 -11.49
N ALA A 34 -20.20 -20.10 -11.14
CA ALA A 34 -19.84 -20.24 -9.75
C ALA A 34 -19.12 -18.94 -9.38
N LEU A 35 -19.83 -18.11 -8.60
CA LEU A 35 -19.31 -16.96 -7.85
C LEU A 35 -18.02 -17.37 -7.11
N PRO A 36 -17.09 -16.44 -6.83
CA PRO A 36 -15.81 -16.78 -6.22
C PRO A 36 -16.09 -17.43 -4.88
N ASN A 37 -15.92 -18.75 -4.81
CA ASN A 37 -16.06 -19.50 -3.58
C ASN A 37 -14.74 -19.35 -2.83
N GLU A 38 -14.49 -18.14 -2.33
CA GLU A 38 -13.40 -17.87 -1.40
C GLU A 38 -13.50 -18.88 -0.27
N SER A 39 -12.41 -19.60 0.01
CA SER A 39 -12.41 -20.53 1.14
C SER A 39 -12.66 -19.73 2.42
N PRO A 40 -13.42 -20.25 3.41
CA PRO A 40 -13.61 -19.57 4.69
C PRO A 40 -12.30 -19.11 5.36
N HIS A 41 -11.20 -19.82 5.11
CA HIS A 41 -9.86 -19.44 5.56
C HIS A 41 -9.28 -18.23 4.80
N GLU A 42 -9.51 -18.15 3.49
CA GLU A 42 -9.08 -17.04 2.64
C GLU A 42 -9.83 -15.75 3.01
N HIS A 43 -11.14 -15.86 3.26
CA HIS A 43 -11.93 -14.73 3.75
C HIS A 43 -11.41 -14.19 5.08
N GLN A 44 -11.09 -15.07 6.03
CA GLN A 44 -10.48 -14.67 7.31
C GLN A 44 -9.11 -14.01 7.12
N GLN A 45 -8.29 -14.53 6.22
CA GLN A 45 -6.98 -13.95 5.90
C GLN A 45 -7.13 -12.54 5.30
N ASN A 46 -8.09 -12.35 4.39
CA ASN A 46 -8.38 -11.05 3.79
C ASN A 46 -8.85 -10.03 4.83
N VAL A 47 -9.67 -10.45 5.80
CA VAL A 47 -10.09 -9.59 6.92
C VAL A 47 -8.90 -9.19 7.80
N LEU A 48 -7.99 -10.12 8.11
CA LEU A 48 -6.78 -9.82 8.87
C LEU A 48 -5.84 -8.87 8.11
N LEU A 49 -5.63 -9.11 6.81
CA LEU A 49 -4.82 -8.26 5.96
C LEU A 49 -5.39 -6.85 5.84
N SER A 50 -6.70 -6.71 5.68
CA SER A 50 -7.37 -5.40 5.66
C SER A 50 -7.12 -4.63 6.96
N ARG A 51 -7.21 -5.29 8.12
CA ARG A 51 -6.90 -4.66 9.42
C ARG A 51 -5.43 -4.24 9.51
N ILE A 52 -4.51 -5.07 9.04
CA ILE A 52 -3.07 -4.74 9.02
C ILE A 52 -2.84 -3.50 8.16
N ILE A 53 -3.40 -3.47 6.93
CA ILE A 53 -3.26 -2.33 6.01
C ILE A 53 -3.80 -1.05 6.66
N THR A 54 -5.03 -1.08 7.18
CA THR A 54 -5.63 0.08 7.86
C THR A 54 -4.81 0.54 9.07
N ASN A 55 -4.23 -0.37 9.83
CA ASN A 55 -3.37 0.00 10.96
C ASN A 55 -2.05 0.62 10.50
N VAL A 56 -1.46 0.11 9.41
CA VAL A 56 -0.25 0.69 8.80
C VAL A 56 -0.52 2.08 8.24
N GLU A 57 -1.67 2.29 7.60
CA GLU A 57 -2.10 3.62 7.13
C GLU A 57 -2.20 4.62 8.29
N LYS A 58 -2.89 4.25 9.38
CA LYS A 58 -3.00 5.09 10.58
C LYS A 58 -1.65 5.36 11.24
N LEU A 59 -0.77 4.35 11.27
CA LEU A 59 0.59 4.53 11.78
C LEU A 59 1.36 5.54 10.92
N ASN A 60 1.26 5.44 9.60
CA ASN A 60 1.90 6.38 8.70
C ASN A 60 1.39 7.81 8.92
N GLU A 61 0.08 8.00 9.06
CA GLU A 61 -0.52 9.29 9.41
C GLU A 61 0.02 9.84 10.74
N ALA A 62 0.09 9.01 11.77
CA ALA A 62 0.63 9.41 13.07
C ALA A 62 2.11 9.80 12.98
N VAL A 63 2.91 9.07 12.21
CA VAL A 63 4.34 9.38 11.98
C VAL A 63 4.51 10.68 11.17
N MET A 64 3.67 10.93 10.16
CA MET A 64 3.68 12.20 9.44
C MET A 64 3.37 13.38 10.36
N MET A 65 2.37 13.24 11.22
CA MET A 65 2.04 14.26 12.23
C MET A 65 3.17 14.47 13.23
N LEU A 66 3.80 13.40 13.71
CA LEU A 66 4.97 13.46 14.58
C LEU A 66 6.11 14.25 13.92
N ASN A 67 6.42 13.95 12.65
CA ASN A 67 7.47 14.64 11.91
C ASN A 67 7.19 16.14 11.78
N LYS A 68 5.93 16.51 11.50
CA LYS A 68 5.51 17.91 11.47
C LYS A 68 5.70 18.59 12.83
N SER A 69 5.27 17.96 13.91
CA SER A 69 5.45 18.51 15.26
C SER A 69 6.93 18.66 15.64
N LEU A 70 7.79 17.71 15.26
CA LEU A 70 9.23 17.82 15.48
C LEU A 70 9.86 18.96 14.68
N GLN A 71 9.40 19.20 13.44
CA GLN A 71 9.84 20.35 12.65
C GLN A 71 9.46 21.67 13.32
N GLU A 72 8.23 21.78 13.82
CA GLU A 72 7.76 22.97 14.54
C GLU A 72 8.59 23.21 15.82
N ILE A 73 8.87 22.17 16.60
CA ILE A 73 9.74 22.26 17.79
C ILE A 73 11.15 22.72 17.39
N ASN A 74 11.71 22.16 16.31
CA ASN A 74 13.05 22.52 15.86
C ASN A 74 13.15 24.00 15.45
N ILE A 75 12.13 24.51 14.74
CA ILE A 75 12.04 25.93 14.38
C ILE A 75 12.01 26.80 15.65
N ASN A 76 11.18 26.43 16.64
CA ASN A 76 11.09 27.19 17.89
C ASN A 76 12.40 27.16 18.71
N ASN A 77 13.19 26.08 18.61
CA ASN A 77 14.48 25.98 19.28
C ASN A 77 15.55 26.90 18.69
N MET A 78 15.39 27.37 17.45
CA MET A 78 16.35 28.30 16.82
C MET A 78 16.46 29.63 17.57
N ASP A 79 15.36 30.14 18.11
CA ASP A 79 15.37 31.40 18.87
C ASP A 79 16.13 31.26 20.19
N VAL A 80 15.97 30.12 20.87
CA VAL A 80 16.70 29.80 22.10
C VAL A 80 18.19 29.66 21.82
N GLU A 81 18.55 28.98 20.73
CA GLU A 81 19.94 28.84 20.29
C GLU A 81 20.58 30.21 20.00
N LEU A 82 19.86 31.10 19.32
CA LEU A 82 20.35 32.46 19.05
C LEU A 82 20.65 33.22 20.34
N VAL A 83 19.73 33.21 21.31
CA VAL A 83 19.93 33.90 22.60
C VAL A 83 21.09 33.26 23.38
N ALA A 84 21.22 31.94 23.36
CA ALA A 84 22.34 31.25 23.99
C ALA A 84 23.69 31.68 23.39
N GLN A 85 23.77 31.80 22.06
CA GLN A 85 24.97 32.30 21.39
C GLN A 85 25.27 33.77 21.73
N MET A 86 24.25 34.62 21.81
CA MET A 86 24.42 36.02 22.22
C MET A 86 25.01 36.12 23.63
N PHE A 87 24.53 35.31 24.58
CA PHE A 87 25.08 35.27 25.94
C PHE A 87 26.52 34.73 25.96
N LYS A 88 26.82 33.69 25.18
CA LYS A 88 28.19 33.18 25.05
C LYS A 88 29.15 34.25 24.53
N ASN A 89 28.75 34.98 23.50
CA ASN A 89 29.56 36.05 22.92
C ASN A 89 29.73 37.22 23.90
N TYR A 90 28.67 37.61 24.59
CA TYR A 90 28.73 38.65 25.61
C TYR A 90 29.69 38.25 26.75
N GLN A 91 29.56 37.03 27.27
CA GLN A 91 30.46 36.51 28.30
C GLN A 91 31.91 36.50 27.83
N SER A 92 32.17 36.02 26.61
CA SER A 92 33.52 35.99 26.04
C SER A 92 34.13 37.40 25.93
N ASN A 93 33.35 38.39 25.48
CA ASN A 93 33.81 39.76 25.36
C ASN A 93 34.09 40.40 26.73
N VAL A 94 33.22 40.16 27.71
CA VAL A 94 33.42 40.66 29.08
C VAL A 94 34.68 40.06 29.70
N LEU A 95 34.87 38.74 29.58
CA LEU A 95 36.06 38.06 30.10
C LEU A 95 37.34 38.63 29.48
N PHE A 96 37.38 38.76 28.15
CA PHE A 96 38.53 39.32 27.44
C PHE A 96 38.89 40.74 27.90
N HIS A 97 37.88 41.61 28.08
CA HIS A 97 38.13 42.98 28.52
C HIS A 97 38.54 43.09 30.00
N LEU A 98 38.04 42.20 30.87
CA LEU A 98 38.47 42.14 32.25
C LEU A 98 39.93 41.70 32.37
N GLU A 99 40.32 40.63 31.66
CA GLU A 99 41.72 40.19 31.59
C GLU A 99 42.65 41.29 31.09
N ALA A 100 42.25 42.01 30.03
CA ALA A 100 43.02 43.14 29.52
C ALA A 100 43.18 44.27 30.56
N THR A 101 42.13 44.56 31.32
CA THR A 101 42.17 45.60 32.37
C THR A 101 43.05 45.18 33.54
N ASP A 102 42.97 43.92 33.99
CA ASP A 102 43.83 43.39 35.05
C ASP A 102 45.31 43.39 34.63
N ASN A 103 45.60 43.03 33.38
CA ASN A 103 46.95 43.10 32.81
C ASN A 103 47.49 44.54 32.79
N LEU A 104 46.65 45.53 32.46
CA LEU A 104 47.04 46.95 32.49
C LEU A 104 47.35 47.44 33.91
N ARG A 105 46.56 47.03 34.91
CA ARG A 105 46.79 47.39 36.32
C ARG A 105 48.04 46.74 36.90
N ALA A 106 48.41 45.54 36.44
CA ALA A 106 49.64 44.87 36.86
C ALA A 106 50.90 45.53 36.27
N ALA A 107 50.78 46.27 35.17
CA ALA A 107 51.90 46.93 34.47
C ALA A 107 52.13 48.40 34.90
N SER A 108 51.23 48.98 35.71
CA SER A 108 51.27 50.37 36.22
C SER A 108 51.73 50.44 37.66
#